data_AF-A0A936E8S1-F1
#
_entry.id   AF-A0A936E8S1-F1
#
_cell.length_a   1.000
_cell.length_b   1.000
_cell.length_c   1.000
_cell.angle_alpha   90.00
_cell.angle_beta   90.00
_cell.angle_gamma   90.00
#
_symmetry.space_group_name_H-M   'P 1'
#
loop_
_entity.id
_entity.type
_entity.pdbx_description
1 polymer ?
#
loop_
_entity_poly.entity_id
_entity_poly.type
_entity_poly.pdbx_seq_one_letter_code
_entity_poly.pdbx_strand_id
1 'polypeptide(L)'
;MTINNSQLPIHNSQLPTFNGPLDLLLHLIERNELDITAISLAKVAEQFLEQVALLKETGKRMEQLMDFLVMGAQLALIKSRALLPKPPAILAAQEEEEDPAEALARRLREYKQFKDAAVWLHQREEQGMRTHLRVAPPPIPN
;
A
#
# COMPACT_ATOMS: atom_id res chain seq x y z
N MET A 1 -41.68 -24.65 -11.15
CA MET A 1 -41.11 -24.04 -12.37
C MET A 1 -41.36 -22.53 -12.27
N THR A 2 -40.42 -21.60 -12.40
CA THR A 2 -38.99 -21.60 -12.83
C THR A 2 -38.44 -20.18 -12.59
N ILE A 3 -37.37 -19.85 -11.85
CA ILE A 3 -36.41 -20.56 -10.97
C ILE A 3 -36.07 -19.63 -9.77
N ASN A 4 -35.51 -20.13 -8.67
CA ASN A 4 -34.80 -19.30 -7.67
C ASN A 4 -33.51 -18.72 -8.27
N ASN A 5 -33.37 -17.39 -8.32
CA ASN A 5 -32.07 -16.77 -8.57
C ASN A 5 -31.28 -16.70 -7.26
N SER A 6 -30.66 -17.83 -6.90
CA SER A 6 -29.84 -17.99 -5.71
C SER A 6 -28.73 -16.94 -5.64
N GLN A 7 -28.57 -16.30 -4.49
CA GLN A 7 -27.40 -15.50 -4.17
C GLN A 7 -26.15 -16.33 -4.44
N LEU A 8 -25.26 -15.81 -5.29
CA LEU A 8 -23.90 -16.33 -5.42
C LEU A 8 -23.08 -15.75 -4.27
N PRO A 9 -22.63 -16.54 -3.28
CA PRO A 9 -21.58 -16.08 -2.39
C PRO A 9 -20.32 -15.94 -3.25
N ILE A 10 -19.86 -14.71 -3.44
CA ILE A 10 -18.51 -14.47 -3.96
C ILE A 10 -17.52 -15.05 -2.96
N HIS A 11 -17.01 -16.24 -3.27
CA HIS A 11 -16.07 -16.96 -2.41
C HIS A 11 -14.80 -16.13 -2.24
N ASN A 12 -14.65 -15.54 -1.05
CA ASN A 12 -13.54 -14.66 -0.72
C ASN A 12 -12.24 -15.44 -0.39
N SER A 13 -12.01 -16.54 -1.11
CA SER A 13 -10.78 -17.36 -1.08
C SER A 13 -9.72 -16.75 -2.03
N GLN A 14 -9.55 -15.44 -1.96
CA GLN A 14 -8.56 -14.71 -2.73
C GLN A 14 -7.41 -14.34 -1.79
N LEU A 15 -6.20 -14.81 -2.14
CA LEU A 15 -4.98 -14.16 -1.69
C LEU A 15 -5.13 -12.65 -1.95
N PRO A 16 -4.86 -11.77 -0.98
CA PRO A 16 -5.01 -10.33 -1.17
C PRO A 16 -4.25 -9.89 -2.42
N THR A 17 -5.00 -9.37 -3.40
CA THR A 17 -4.44 -8.90 -4.67
C THR A 17 -3.87 -7.51 -4.40
N PHE A 18 -2.67 -7.47 -3.82
CA PHE A 18 -1.95 -6.24 -3.55
C PHE A 18 -1.70 -5.47 -4.85
N ASN A 19 -1.94 -4.16 -4.79
CA ASN A 19 -1.78 -3.21 -5.89
C ASN A 19 -0.32 -2.77 -6.11
N GLY A 20 0.62 -3.34 -5.34
CA GLY A 20 2.05 -3.08 -5.44
C GLY A 20 2.78 -3.34 -4.11
N PRO A 21 4.09 -3.07 -4.06
CA PRO A 21 4.90 -3.32 -2.86
C PRO A 21 4.55 -2.40 -1.67
N LEU A 22 4.10 -1.16 -1.93
CA LEU A 22 3.65 -0.25 -0.86
C LEU A 22 2.36 -0.73 -0.18
N ASP A 23 1.46 -1.34 -0.95
CA ASP A 23 0.19 -1.90 -0.45
C ASP A 23 0.44 -3.14 0.43
N LEU A 24 1.37 -4.01 0.02
CA LEU A 24 1.86 -5.12 0.84
C LEU A 24 2.55 -4.64 2.12
N LEU A 25 3.43 -3.63 2.04
CA LEU A 25 4.10 -3.07 3.23
C LEU A 25 3.10 -2.46 4.21
N LEU A 26 2.14 -1.68 3.71
CA LEU A 26 1.09 -1.10 4.54
C LEU A 26 0.25 -2.19 5.23
N HIS A 27 -0.16 -3.23 4.49
CA HIS A 27 -0.87 -4.38 5.05
C HIS A 27 -0.06 -5.10 6.14
N LEU A 28 1.25 -5.31 5.94
CA LEU A 28 2.12 -5.94 6.95
C LEU A 28 2.30 -5.08 8.19
N ILE A 29 2.39 -3.75 8.05
CA ILE A 29 2.47 -2.81 9.17
C ILE A 29 1.16 -2.85 9.98
N GLU A 30 0.01 -2.77 9.30
CA GLU A 30 -1.32 -2.77 9.92
C GLU A 30 -1.65 -4.12 10.59
N ARG A 31 -1.31 -5.24 9.94
CA ARG A 31 -1.50 -6.60 10.51
C ARG A 31 -0.72 -6.82 11.80
N ASN A 32 0.41 -6.14 11.97
CA ASN A 32 1.26 -6.25 13.16
C ASN A 32 0.98 -5.15 14.20
N GLU A 33 -0.08 -4.34 14.02
CA GLU A 33 -0.46 -3.23 14.91
C GLU A 33 0.67 -2.20 15.12
N LEU A 34 1.44 -1.92 14.05
CA LEU A 34 2.58 -1.02 14.08
C LEU A 34 2.26 0.36 13.47
N ASP A 35 2.89 1.41 14.02
CA ASP A 35 2.93 2.73 13.38
C ASP A 35 3.86 2.73 12.15
N ILE A 36 3.58 3.59 11.17
CA ILE A 36 4.44 3.75 9.97
C ILE A 36 5.70 4.55 10.33
N THR A 37 6.73 3.84 10.81
CA THR A 37 8.03 4.40 11.24
C THR A 37 9.20 3.63 10.62
N ALA A 38 10.40 4.24 10.62
CA ALA A 38 11.65 3.58 10.20
C ALA A 38 11.91 2.26 10.95
N ILE A 39 11.63 2.22 12.26
CA ILE A 39 11.79 1.02 13.10
C ILE A 39 10.80 -0.07 12.68
N SER A 40 9.53 0.29 12.41
CA SER A 40 8.52 -0.65 11.93
C SER A 40 8.88 -1.23 10.56
N LEU A 41 9.45 -0.42 9.65
CA LEU A 41 9.92 -0.89 8.34
C LEU A 41 11.02 -1.95 8.46
N ALA A 42 12.01 -1.73 9.33
CA ALA A 42 13.05 -2.72 9.60
C ALA A 42 12.48 -4.02 10.21
N LYS A 43 11.40 -3.95 11.02
CA LYS A 43 10.71 -5.12 11.58
C LYS A 43 9.93 -5.92 10.52
N VAL A 44 9.19 -5.25 9.63
CA VAL A 44 8.38 -5.93 8.60
C VAL A 44 9.18 -6.36 7.35
N ALA A 45 10.44 -5.93 7.22
CA ALA A 45 11.31 -6.26 6.09
C ALA A 45 11.42 -7.78 5.84
N GLU A 46 11.54 -8.60 6.88
CA GLU A 46 11.60 -10.06 6.74
C GLU A 46 10.28 -10.62 6.19
N GLN A 47 9.16 -10.21 6.80
CA GLN A 47 7.81 -10.63 6.39
C GLN A 47 7.50 -10.21 4.95
N PHE A 48 8.00 -9.06 4.50
CA PHE A 48 7.88 -8.63 3.11
C PHE A 48 8.60 -9.60 2.15
N LEU A 49 9.85 -9.96 2.46
CA LEU A 49 10.63 -10.91 1.65
C LEU A 49 10.00 -12.30 1.61
N GLU A 50 9.48 -12.79 2.75
CA GLU A 50 8.72 -14.04 2.84
C GLU A 50 7.47 -14.02 1.92
N GLN A 51 6.67 -12.94 1.96
CA GLN A 51 5.49 -12.82 1.09
C GLN A 51 5.87 -12.71 -0.40
N VAL A 52 6.97 -12.03 -0.74
CA VAL A 52 7.48 -11.95 -2.12
C VAL A 52 7.98 -13.31 -2.62
N ALA A 53 8.63 -14.10 -1.77
CA ALA A 53 9.02 -15.47 -2.11
C ALA A 53 7.80 -16.35 -2.43
N LEU A 54 6.77 -16.33 -1.58
CA LEU A 54 5.51 -17.05 -1.81
C LEU A 54 4.82 -16.61 -3.12
N LEU A 55 4.77 -15.31 -3.40
CA LEU A 55 4.22 -14.79 -4.65
C LEU A 55 4.96 -15.34 -5.87
N LYS A 56 6.29 -15.38 -5.83
CA LYS A 56 7.15 -15.93 -6.89
C LYS A 56 6.88 -17.43 -7.13
N GLU A 57 6.73 -18.22 -6.08
CA GLU A 57 6.45 -19.66 -6.16
C GLU A 57 5.10 -19.96 -6.82
N THR A 58 4.08 -19.14 -6.58
CA THR A 58 2.75 -19.33 -7.19
C THR A 58 2.67 -18.95 -8.69
N GLY A 59 3.76 -18.45 -9.28
CA GLY A 59 3.84 -18.10 -10.71
C GLY A 59 2.98 -16.91 -11.14
N LYS A 60 2.22 -16.28 -10.22
CA LYS A 60 1.32 -15.18 -10.53
C LYS A 60 2.09 -13.86 -10.62
N ARG A 61 2.03 -13.21 -11.80
CA ARG A 61 2.43 -11.81 -12.04
C ARG A 61 3.95 -11.56 -12.07
N MET A 62 4.70 -12.36 -12.82
CA MET A 62 6.16 -12.17 -13.04
C MET A 62 6.52 -10.74 -13.49
N GLU A 63 5.70 -10.12 -14.35
CA GLU A 63 5.90 -8.74 -14.82
C GLU A 63 5.87 -7.70 -13.69
N GLN A 64 5.14 -7.95 -12.61
CA GLN A 64 5.04 -7.04 -11.46
C GLN A 64 6.17 -7.26 -10.43
N LEU A 65 6.97 -8.34 -10.56
CA LEU A 65 7.95 -8.74 -9.54
C LEU A 65 9.12 -7.75 -9.42
N MET A 66 9.41 -6.95 -10.46
CA MET A 66 10.51 -5.99 -10.46
C MET A 66 10.36 -4.92 -9.36
N ASP A 67 9.15 -4.38 -9.17
CA ASP A 67 8.88 -3.38 -8.13
C ASP A 67 9.07 -3.95 -6.72
N PHE A 68 8.70 -5.22 -6.52
CA PHE A 68 8.92 -5.93 -5.26
C PHE A 68 10.41 -6.22 -5.02
N LEU A 69 11.19 -6.50 -6.06
CA LEU A 69 12.65 -6.69 -5.96
C LEU A 69 13.35 -5.39 -5.57
N VAL A 70 12.99 -4.26 -6.20
CA VAL A 70 13.52 -2.92 -5.85
C VAL A 70 13.17 -2.58 -4.41
N MET A 71 11.92 -2.81 -3.98
CA MET A 71 11.52 -2.57 -2.59
C MET A 71 12.24 -3.51 -1.61
N GLY A 72 12.45 -4.78 -1.96
CA GLY A 72 13.21 -5.74 -1.16
C GLY A 72 14.66 -5.31 -0.96
N ALA A 73 15.32 -4.79 -2.01
CA ALA A 73 16.66 -4.21 -1.90
C ALA A 73 16.69 -2.97 -1.01
N GLN A 74 15.69 -2.08 -1.11
CA GLN A 74 15.56 -0.90 -0.24
C GLN A 74 15.36 -1.31 1.23
N LEU A 75 14.52 -2.32 1.51
CA LEU A 75 14.29 -2.84 2.85
C LEU A 75 15.54 -3.54 3.43
N ALA A 76 16.32 -4.25 2.60
CA ALA A 76 17.59 -4.83 3.02
C ALA A 76 18.61 -3.75 3.44
N LEU A 77 18.70 -2.64 2.68
CA LEU A 77 19.52 -1.48 3.04
C LEU A 77 19.06 -0.84 4.35
N ILE A 78 17.75 -0.62 4.52
CA ILE A 78 17.14 -0.08 5.75
C ILE A 78 17.45 -0.98 6.95
N LYS A 79 17.23 -2.30 6.83
CA LYS A 79 17.50 -3.27 7.89
C LYS A 79 18.99 -3.33 8.26
N SER A 80 19.89 -3.27 7.27
CA SER A 80 21.33 -3.19 7.49
C SER A 80 21.72 -1.94 8.28
N ARG A 81 21.30 -0.74 7.82
CA ARG A 81 21.54 0.53 8.52
C ARG A 81 20.96 0.56 9.94
N ALA A 82 19.79 -0.05 10.16
CA ALA A 82 19.16 -0.13 11.48
C ALA A 82 19.88 -1.07 12.47
N LEU A 83 20.65 -2.05 11.98
CA LEU A 83 21.42 -2.99 12.81
C LEU A 83 22.87 -2.56 13.05
N LEU A 84 23.40 -1.66 12.22
CA LEU A 84 24.78 -1.17 12.35
C LEU A 84 24.91 -0.12 13.47
N PRO A 85 26.02 -0.11 14.24
CA PRO A 85 26.28 0.95 15.20
C PRO A 85 26.43 2.28 14.47
N LYS A 86 25.68 3.30 14.91
CA LYS A 86 25.73 4.63 14.30
C LYS A 86 27.15 5.22 14.40
N PRO A 87 27.67 5.86 13.34
CA PRO A 87 28.94 6.58 13.41
C PRO A 87 28.91 7.63 14.55
N PRO A 88 30.06 7.95 15.18
CA PRO A 88 30.12 9.06 16.13
C PRO A 88 29.60 10.34 15.46
N ALA A 89 28.78 11.11 16.17
CA ALA A 89 27.99 12.23 15.62
C ALA A 89 28.81 13.29 14.86
N ILE A 90 30.11 13.37 15.14
CA ILE A 90 31.10 14.23 14.46
C ILE A 90 31.20 13.90 12.95
N LEU A 91 31.02 12.63 12.56
CA LEU A 91 31.00 12.19 11.17
C LEU A 91 29.61 12.31 10.54
N ALA A 92 28.55 12.04 11.33
CA ALA A 92 27.17 12.10 10.85
C ALA A 92 26.73 13.52 10.43
N ALA A 93 27.32 14.57 11.02
CA ALA A 93 27.05 15.96 10.65
C ALA A 93 27.52 16.36 9.22
N GLN A 94 28.23 15.47 8.51
CA GLN A 94 28.65 15.69 7.12
C GLN A 94 27.71 15.01 6.10
N GLU A 95 26.78 14.18 6.54
CA GLU A 95 25.77 13.53 5.70
C GLU A 95 24.42 14.26 5.87
N GLU A 96 24.15 15.27 5.04
CA GLU A 96 22.82 15.92 4.93
C GLU A 96 21.77 15.03 4.21
N GLU A 97 22.10 13.77 3.92
CA GLU A 97 21.21 12.85 3.21
C GLU A 97 20.14 12.28 4.16
N GLU A 98 18.87 12.44 3.79
CA GLU A 98 17.73 11.94 4.57
C GLU A 98 17.80 10.41 4.75
N ASP A 99 17.50 9.92 5.96
CA ASP A 99 17.49 8.47 6.22
C ASP A 99 16.51 7.78 5.24
N PRO A 100 16.97 6.81 4.42
CA PRO A 100 16.13 6.13 3.44
C PRO A 100 14.93 5.41 4.08
N ALA A 101 14.98 5.09 5.36
CA ALA A 101 13.87 4.54 6.13
C ALA A 101 12.80 5.60 6.46
N GLU A 102 13.21 6.84 6.77
CA GLU A 102 12.29 7.95 7.03
C GLU A 102 11.63 8.45 5.73
N ALA A 103 12.40 8.51 4.64
CA ALA A 103 11.89 8.79 3.30
C ALA A 103 10.81 7.77 2.88
N LEU A 104 11.05 6.47 3.09
CA LEU A 104 10.07 5.41 2.81
C LEU A 104 8.85 5.49 3.74
N ALA A 105 9.05 5.77 5.03
CA ALA A 105 7.96 5.94 6.00
C ALA A 105 7.05 7.14 5.66
N ARG A 106 7.61 8.24 5.14
CA ARG A 106 6.83 9.36 4.60
C ARG A 106 6.00 8.92 3.38
N ARG A 107 6.63 8.29 2.39
CA ARG A 107 5.94 7.82 1.17
C ARG A 107 4.80 6.85 1.49
N LEU A 108 4.94 5.98 2.50
CA LEU A 108 3.87 5.10 2.96
C LEU A 108 2.73 5.83 3.67
N ARG A 109 3.02 6.88 4.46
CA ARG A 109 1.98 7.75 5.06
C ARG A 109 1.19 8.51 4.00
N GLU A 110 1.85 8.98 2.93
CA GLU A 110 1.19 9.61 1.78
C GLU A 110 0.33 8.59 1.02
N TYR A 111 0.89 7.42 0.70
CA TYR A 111 0.15 6.33 0.04
C TYR A 111 -1.10 5.91 0.83
N LYS A 112 -1.00 5.79 2.15
CA LYS A 112 -2.14 5.50 3.03
C LYS A 112 -3.24 6.56 2.89
N GLN A 113 -2.90 7.85 2.96
CA GLN A 113 -3.89 8.93 2.81
C GLN A 113 -4.64 8.86 1.48
N PHE A 114 -3.94 8.59 0.37
CA PHE A 114 -4.57 8.42 -0.94
C PHE A 114 -5.44 7.15 -1.02
N LYS A 115 -4.99 6.04 -0.40
CA LYS A 115 -5.77 4.79 -0.31
C LYS A 115 -7.06 4.99 0.49
N ASP A 116 -6.98 5.65 1.64
CA ASP A 116 -8.12 5.97 2.50
C ASP A 116 -9.11 6.91 1.79
N ALA A 117 -8.61 7.92 1.06
CA ALA A 117 -9.43 8.82 0.25
C ALA A 117 -10.12 8.09 -0.93
N ALA A 118 -9.44 7.14 -1.57
CA ALA A 118 -10.01 6.32 -2.64
C ALA A 118 -11.11 5.38 -2.12
N VAL A 119 -10.90 4.74 -0.96
CA VAL A 119 -11.92 3.92 -0.27
C VAL A 119 -13.14 4.77 0.08
N TRP A 120 -12.94 5.96 0.66
CA TRP A 120 -14.01 6.90 0.97
C TRP A 120 -14.79 7.33 -0.28
N LEU A 121 -14.10 7.64 -1.38
CA LEU A 121 -14.75 8.02 -2.63
C LEU A 121 -15.60 6.87 -3.20
N HIS A 122 -15.08 5.65 -3.18
CA HIS A 122 -15.79 4.46 -3.64
C HIS A 122 -17.05 4.19 -2.82
N GLN A 123 -16.99 4.31 -1.49
CA GLN A 123 -18.18 4.20 -0.62
C GLN A 123 -19.27 5.21 -0.98
N ARG A 124 -18.92 6.43 -1.41
CA ARG A 124 -19.90 7.44 -1.86
C ARG A 124 -20.50 7.12 -3.22
N GLU A 125 -19.72 6.51 -4.11
CA GLU A 125 -20.21 5.99 -5.40
C GLU A 125 -21.22 4.84 -5.19
N GLU A 126 -20.91 3.89 -4.30
CA GLU A 126 -21.79 2.78 -3.91
C GLU A 126 -23.09 3.28 -3.26
N GLN A 127 -23.01 4.32 -2.42
CA GLN A 127 -24.16 5.01 -1.83
C GLN A 127 -24.98 5.83 -2.84
N GLY A 128 -24.59 5.84 -4.13
CA GLY A 128 -25.32 6.54 -5.18
C GLY A 128 -25.24 8.06 -5.08
N MET A 129 -24.28 8.63 -4.34
CA MET A 129 -24.09 10.07 -4.18
C MET A 129 -23.54 10.71 -5.46
N ARG A 130 -24.41 10.86 -6.46
CA ARG A 130 -24.07 11.34 -7.81
C ARG A 130 -24.68 12.72 -8.05
N THR A 131 -23.85 13.67 -8.49
CA THR A 131 -24.36 14.98 -8.92
C THR A 131 -24.81 14.88 -10.36
N HIS A 132 -26.12 15.03 -10.61
CA HIS A 132 -26.64 15.14 -11.97
C HIS A 132 -26.40 16.55 -12.51
N LEU A 133 -25.50 16.69 -13.48
CA LEU A 133 -25.23 17.97 -14.13
C LEU A 133 -26.46 18.40 -14.94
N ARG A 134 -27.09 19.53 -14.57
CA ARG A 134 -28.21 20.09 -15.33
C ARG A 134 -27.66 20.84 -16.56
N VAL A 135 -27.65 20.17 -17.70
CA VAL A 135 -27.11 20.71 -18.97
C VAL A 135 -28.05 21.74 -19.63
N ALA A 136 -29.35 21.73 -19.31
CA ALA A 136 -30.35 22.61 -19.92
C ALA A 136 -30.60 23.89 -19.11
N PRO A 137 -30.54 25.09 -19.74
CA PRO A 137 -31.00 26.35 -19.14
C PRO A 137 -32.47 26.27 -18.66
N PRO A 138 -32.89 27.09 -17.68
CA PRO A 138 -34.30 27.19 -17.34
C PRO A 138 -35.12 27.70 -18.55
N PRO A 139 -36.34 27.20 -18.76
CA PRO A 139 -37.22 27.71 -19.82
C PRO A 139 -37.52 29.19 -19.57
N ILE A 140 -37.46 29.99 -20.63
CA ILE A 140 -37.79 31.42 -20.59
C ILE A 140 -39.31 31.52 -20.41
N PRO A 141 -39.83 32.28 -19.42
CA PRO A 141 -41.27 32.51 -19.30
C PRO A 141 -41.78 33.35 -20.49
N ASN A 142 -43.03 33.09 -20.91
CA ASN A 142 -43.75 33.82 -21.95
C ASN A 142 -44.08 35.27 -21.55
#